data_AF-A0A2M9GP38-F1
#
_entry.id   AF-A0A2M9GP38-F1
#
_cell.length_a   1.000
_cell.length_b   1.000
_cell.length_c   1.000
_cell.angle_alpha   90.00
_cell.angle_beta   90.00
_cell.angle_gamma   90.00
#
_symmetry.space_group_name_H-M   'P 1'
#
loop_
_entity.id
_entity.type
_entity.pdbx_description
1 polymer ?
#
loop_
_entity_poly.entity_id
_entity_poly.type
_entity_poly.pdbx_seq_one_letter_code
_entity_poly.pdbx_strand_id
1 'polypeptide(L)'
;MGTAEYAVDDGNGNELVIACPSDDDRYVSASATVNGRGYSSEEGRGFDLIVDGKTFHNPFYTDCRACSSIFTQEFWGALRNANRLQFSAQDKVFNLPTQNLKAVLPALNDENNSCLAAW
;
A
#
# COMPACT_ATOMS: atom_id res chain seq x y z
N MET A 1 -14.54 -9.35 -13.28
CA MET A 1 -14.30 -8.42 -12.18
C MET A 1 -12.87 -8.65 -11.76
N GLY A 2 -11.99 -7.70 -12.06
CA GLY A 2 -10.54 -7.90 -11.99
C GLY A 2 -9.96 -6.96 -10.95
N THR A 3 -9.50 -7.50 -9.83
CA THR A 3 -8.62 -6.76 -8.93
C THR A 3 -7.25 -6.73 -9.57
N ALA A 4 -6.68 -5.55 -9.81
CA ALA A 4 -5.25 -5.47 -10.06
C ALA A 4 -4.58 -5.62 -8.69
N GLU A 5 -3.87 -6.73 -8.50
CA GLU A 5 -3.13 -7.02 -7.27
C GLU A 5 -1.65 -6.86 -7.53
N TYR A 6 -1.02 -6.03 -6.71
CA TYR A 6 0.43 -5.83 -6.74
C TYR A 6 1.02 -6.42 -5.48
N ALA A 7 1.69 -7.57 -5.65
CA ALA A 7 2.36 -8.26 -4.55
C ALA A 7 3.85 -7.88 -4.51
N VAL A 8 4.33 -7.65 -3.30
CA VAL A 8 5.72 -7.40 -2.96
C VAL A 8 6.12 -8.44 -1.93
N ASP A 9 6.84 -9.47 -2.36
CA ASP A 9 7.25 -10.62 -1.53
C ASP A 9 8.77 -10.64 -1.37
N ASP A 10 9.25 -10.85 -0.14
CA ASP A 10 10.68 -10.87 0.19
C ASP A 10 11.35 -12.26 0.10
N GLY A 11 10.62 -13.27 -0.37
CA GLY A 11 11.04 -14.67 -0.48
C GLY A 11 11.08 -15.42 0.86
N ASN A 12 10.82 -14.75 1.98
CA ASN A 12 10.90 -15.29 3.34
C ASN A 12 9.52 -15.32 4.04
N GLY A 13 8.44 -15.21 3.26
CA GLY A 13 7.07 -15.21 3.76
C GLY A 13 6.60 -13.87 4.33
N ASN A 14 7.30 -12.77 4.02
CA ASN A 14 6.76 -11.43 4.19
C ASN A 14 6.27 -10.90 2.85
N GLU A 15 4.98 -10.59 2.80
CA GLU A 15 4.30 -10.13 1.60
C GLU A 15 3.47 -8.88 1.90
N LEU A 16 3.49 -7.92 0.99
CA LEU A 16 2.55 -6.81 0.92
C LEU A 16 1.76 -6.95 -0.38
N VAL A 17 0.44 -7.06 -0.30
CA VAL A 17 -0.48 -7.10 -1.44
C VAL A 17 -1.29 -5.82 -1.45
N ILE A 18 -1.22 -5.09 -2.58
CA ILE A 18 -2.03 -3.90 -2.83
C ILE A 18 -3.15 -4.29 -3.77
N ALA A 19 -4.39 -4.19 -3.29
CA ALA A 19 -5.59 -4.51 -4.05
C ALA A 19 -6.21 -3.23 -4.61
N CYS A 20 -6.26 -3.13 -5.94
CA CYS A 20 -6.85 -2.02 -6.67
C CYS A 20 -8.12 -2.50 -7.38
N PRO A 21 -9.31 -2.30 -6.77
CA PRO A 21 -10.56 -2.84 -7.27
C PRO A 21 -11.01 -2.14 -8.56
N SER A 22 -11.62 -2.90 -9.48
CA SER A 22 -12.22 -2.37 -10.71
C SER A 22 -13.66 -1.87 -10.53
N ASP A 23 -14.25 -2.05 -9.35
CA ASP A 23 -15.64 -1.67 -9.05
C ASP A 23 -15.69 -0.29 -8.40
N ASP A 24 -16.61 0.56 -8.87
CA ASP A 24 -16.75 1.97 -8.47
C ASP A 24 -17.07 2.17 -6.97
N ASP A 25 -17.55 1.13 -6.28
CA ASP A 25 -17.92 1.17 -4.86
C ASP A 25 -16.79 0.70 -3.92
N ARG A 26 -15.61 0.40 -4.46
CA ARG A 26 -14.46 -0.13 -3.70
C ARG A 26 -13.24 0.74 -3.95
N TYR A 27 -12.39 0.85 -2.93
CA TYR A 27 -11.21 1.68 -2.96
C TYR A 27 -9.95 0.85 -2.79
N VAL A 28 -8.80 1.46 -3.06
CA VAL A 28 -7.51 0.85 -2.80
C VAL A 28 -7.44 0.36 -1.36
N SER A 29 -6.95 -0.86 -1.19
CA SER A 29 -6.70 -1.46 0.12
C SER A 29 -5.41 -2.25 0.04
N ALA A 30 -4.87 -2.62 1.20
CA ALA A 30 -3.70 -3.48 1.23
C ALA A 30 -3.78 -4.48 2.37
N SER A 31 -3.22 -5.65 2.13
CA SER A 31 -2.97 -6.66 3.14
C SER A 31 -1.48 -6.96 3.20
N ALA A 32 -1.02 -7.40 4.36
CA ALA A 32 0.34 -7.86 4.51
C ALA A 32 0.37 -9.13 5.35
N THR A 33 1.23 -10.06 4.96
CA THR A 33 1.56 -11.22 5.79
C THR A 33 2.98 -11.05 6.26
N VAL A 34 3.22 -11.11 7.58
CA VAL A 34 4.56 -10.98 8.14
C VAL A 34 4.74 -12.00 9.26
N ASN A 35 5.75 -12.86 9.15
CA ASN A 35 5.96 -14.02 10.04
C ASN A 35 4.67 -14.86 10.26
N GLY A 36 3.90 -15.10 9.20
CA GLY A 36 2.66 -15.88 9.26
C GLY A 36 1.47 -15.16 9.93
N ARG A 37 1.58 -13.86 10.23
CA ARG A 37 0.48 -13.03 10.74
C ARG A 37 -0.02 -12.08 9.67
N GLY A 38 -1.33 -12.10 9.42
CA GLY A 38 -2.01 -11.20 8.50
C GLY A 38 -2.31 -9.83 9.13
N TYR A 39 -2.23 -8.80 8.30
CA TYR A 39 -2.61 -7.42 8.55
C TYR A 39 -3.45 -6.93 7.37
N SER A 40 -4.38 -6.02 7.63
CA SER A 40 -5.24 -5.42 6.61
C SER A 40 -5.36 -3.93 6.90
N SER A 41 -5.30 -3.09 5.86
CA SER A 41 -5.51 -1.65 6.01
C SER A 41 -6.90 -1.30 6.54
N GLU A 42 -7.88 -2.16 6.26
CA GLU A 42 -9.29 -1.97 6.59
C GLU A 42 -9.67 -2.51 7.96
N GLU A 43 -8.78 -3.25 8.64
CA GLU A 43 -9.10 -3.90 9.91
C GLU A 43 -8.16 -3.50 11.05
N GLY A 44 -8.73 -3.36 12.25
CA GLY A 44 -7.97 -3.11 13.47
C GLY A 44 -7.18 -1.80 13.42
N ARG A 45 -5.87 -1.86 13.66
CA ARG A 45 -4.97 -0.69 13.60
C ARG A 45 -4.26 -0.56 12.23
N GLY A 46 -4.53 -1.46 11.28
CA GLY A 46 -3.77 -1.54 10.05
C GLY A 46 -2.28 -1.82 10.28
N PHE A 47 -1.45 -1.22 9.44
CA PHE A 47 0.01 -1.30 9.49
C PHE A 47 0.66 -0.07 8.91
N ASP A 48 1.89 0.23 9.35
CA ASP A 48 2.62 1.39 8.88
C ASP A 48 3.59 1.00 7.76
N LEU A 49 3.84 1.94 6.85
CA LEU A 49 4.90 1.82 5.86
C LEU A 49 5.92 2.94 6.06
N ILE A 50 7.19 2.57 5.99
CA ILE A 50 8.30 3.50 6.02
C ILE A 50 8.89 3.57 4.62
N VAL A 51 8.70 4.70 3.95
CA VAL A 51 9.17 4.95 2.58
C VAL A 51 10.32 5.94 2.64
N ASP A 52 11.52 5.49 2.23
CA ASP A 52 12.74 6.30 2.25
C ASP A 52 13.00 6.99 3.61
N GLY A 53 12.62 6.33 4.70
CA GLY A 53 12.77 6.82 6.07
C GLY A 53 11.59 7.64 6.62
N LYS A 54 10.59 7.97 5.80
CA LYS A 54 9.35 8.63 6.24
C LYS A 54 8.28 7.60 6.60
N THR A 55 7.76 7.65 7.82
CA THR A 55 6.65 6.79 8.27
C THR A 55 5.31 7.34 7.79
N PHE A 56 4.52 6.46 7.19
CA PHE A 56 3.12 6.68 6.86
C PHE A 56 2.27 5.70 7.67
N HIS A 57 1.35 6.24 8.45
CA HIS A 57 0.49 5.45 9.34
C HIS A 57 -0.74 4.96 8.61
N ASN A 58 -0.89 3.63 8.50
CA ASN A 58 -1.96 2.96 7.75
C ASN A 58 -2.34 3.65 6.42
N PRO A 59 -1.37 3.85 5.49
CA PRO A 59 -1.57 4.75 4.35
C PRO A 59 -2.62 4.30 3.33
N PHE A 60 -2.99 3.01 3.34
CA PHE A 60 -4.02 2.45 2.46
C PHE A 60 -5.43 2.58 3.02
N TYR A 61 -5.57 2.97 4.29
CA TYR A 61 -6.88 3.33 4.84
C TYR A 61 -7.27 4.72 4.34
N THR A 62 -8.14 4.75 3.33
CA THR A 62 -8.50 6.01 2.65
C THR A 62 -9.87 6.54 3.05
N ASP A 63 -10.63 5.83 3.90
CA ASP A 63 -11.98 6.23 4.35
C ASP A 63 -11.98 7.34 5.42
N CYS A 64 -11.25 8.42 5.13
CA CYS A 64 -11.33 9.70 5.78
C CYS A 64 -10.69 10.78 4.88
N ARG A 65 -11.21 12.01 4.88
CA ARG A 65 -10.72 13.08 3.98
C ARG A 65 -9.22 13.36 4.12
N ALA A 66 -8.71 13.41 5.36
CA ALA A 66 -7.29 13.61 5.61
C ALA A 66 -6.44 12.41 5.14
N CYS A 67 -6.96 11.19 5.35
CA CYS A 67 -6.31 9.95 4.97
C CYS A 67 -6.18 9.83 3.46
N SER A 68 -7.26 10.11 2.72
CA SER A 68 -7.24 10.20 1.26
C SER A 68 -6.31 11.29 0.74
N SER A 69 -6.24 12.45 1.39
CA SER A 69 -5.27 13.50 1.04
C SER A 69 -3.83 13.02 1.22
N ILE A 70 -3.51 12.34 2.32
CA ILE A 70 -2.19 11.77 2.56
C ILE A 70 -1.87 10.71 1.51
N PHE A 71 -2.82 9.81 1.21
CA PHE A 71 -2.65 8.79 0.18
C PHE A 71 -2.32 9.42 -1.19
N THR A 72 -3.16 10.37 -1.64
CA THR A 72 -3.09 10.94 -2.99
C THR A 72 -1.94 11.92 -3.19
N GLN A 73 -1.65 12.76 -2.19
CA GLN A 73 -0.69 13.85 -2.34
C GLN A 73 0.72 13.49 -1.88
N GLU A 74 0.86 12.54 -0.95
CA GLU A 74 2.15 12.26 -0.32
C GLU A 74 2.58 10.81 -0.53
N PHE A 75 1.75 9.85 -0.14
CA PHE A 75 2.15 8.46 -0.01
C PHE A 75 2.32 7.76 -1.36
N TRP A 76 1.31 7.83 -2.24
CA TRP A 76 1.33 7.02 -3.48
C TRP A 76 2.51 7.38 -4.38
N GLY A 77 2.79 8.68 -4.53
CA GLY A 77 3.96 9.16 -5.26
C GLY A 77 5.28 8.71 -4.62
N ALA A 78 5.38 8.76 -3.29
CA ALA A 78 6.55 8.29 -2.56
C ALA A 78 6.75 6.78 -2.74
N LEU A 79 5.70 5.97 -2.56
CA LEU A 79 5.75 4.51 -2.73
C LEU A 79 6.26 4.12 -4.12
N ARG A 80 5.69 4.72 -5.17
CA ARG A 80 6.08 4.46 -6.57
C ARG A 80 7.56 4.71 -6.83
N ASN A 81 8.17 5.68 -6.14
CA ASN A 81 9.56 6.07 -6.35
C ASN A 81 10.48 5.64 -5.19
N ALA A 82 10.00 4.74 -4.32
CA ALA A 82 10.72 4.31 -3.12
C ALA A 82 12.03 3.62 -3.48
N ASN A 83 13.13 4.05 -2.87
CA ASN A 83 14.41 3.32 -2.92
C ASN A 83 14.47 2.28 -1.80
N ARG A 84 13.88 2.61 -0.67
CA ARG A 84 13.72 1.76 0.51
C ARG A 84 12.26 1.75 0.95
N LEU A 85 11.68 0.57 1.00
CA LEU A 85 10.35 0.33 1.55
C LEU A 85 10.48 -0.59 2.76
N GLN A 86 9.83 -0.22 3.86
CA GLN A 86 9.78 -1.05 5.05
C GLN A 86 8.35 -1.15 5.57
N PHE A 87 7.98 -2.33 6.01
CA PHE A 87 6.76 -2.58 6.75
C PHE A 87 7.03 -2.42 8.24
N SER A 88 6.12 -1.77 8.96
CA SER A 88 6.20 -1.59 10.41
C SER A 88 4.88 -1.98 11.07
N ALA A 89 4.92 -2.97 11.95
CA ALA A 89 3.81 -3.32 12.83
C ALA A 89 4.31 -4.00 14.11
N GLN A 90 3.64 -3.72 15.24
CA GLN A 90 3.94 -4.34 16.54
C GLN A 90 5.43 -4.25 16.92
N ASP A 91 6.00 -3.05 16.82
CA ASP A 91 7.39 -2.75 17.15
C ASP A 91 8.45 -3.50 16.32
N LYS A 92 8.03 -4.13 15.22
CA LYS A 92 8.92 -4.80 14.27
C LYS A 92 8.92 -4.08 12.93
N VAL A 93 10.10 -4.03 12.31
CA VAL A 93 10.31 -3.42 11.00
C VAL A 93 10.96 -4.44 10.07
N PHE A 94 10.39 -4.59 8.88
CA PHE A 94 10.85 -5.51 7.83
C PHE A 94 11.08 -4.75 6.54
N ASN A 95 12.14 -5.08 5.81
CA ASN A 95 12.36 -4.47 4.50
C ASN A 95 11.54 -5.21 3.46
N LEU A 96 10.85 -4.46 2.60
CA LEU A 96 10.14 -4.98 1.45
C LEU A 96 10.91 -4.64 0.16
N PRO A 97 10.86 -5.49 -0.87
CA PRO A 97 11.44 -5.16 -2.16
C PRO A 97 10.85 -3.89 -2.76
N THR A 98 11.71 -3.08 -3.39
CA THR A 98 11.32 -1.87 -4.12
C THR A 98 11.44 -2.02 -5.63
N GLN A 99 11.86 -3.20 -6.09
CA GLN A 99 12.10 -3.48 -7.50
C GLN A 99 10.79 -3.35 -8.29
N ASN A 100 10.82 -2.57 -9.36
CA ASN A 100 9.70 -2.38 -10.30
C ASN A 100 8.44 -1.71 -9.73
N LEU A 101 8.44 -1.14 -8.52
CA LEU A 101 7.25 -0.47 -7.94
C LEU A 101 6.63 0.55 -8.89
N LYS A 102 7.43 1.39 -9.54
CA LYS A 102 6.96 2.41 -10.50
C LYS A 102 6.32 1.82 -11.76
N ALA A 103 6.75 0.63 -12.16
CA ALA A 103 6.31 -0.05 -13.38
C ALA A 103 5.06 -0.90 -13.14
N VAL A 104 4.92 -1.48 -11.94
CA VAL A 104 3.76 -2.29 -11.57
C VAL A 104 2.62 -1.41 -11.09
N LEU A 105 2.87 -0.48 -10.16
CA LEU A 105 1.85 0.46 -9.74
C LEU A 105 1.57 1.43 -10.90
N PRO A 106 0.32 1.85 -11.12
CA PRO A 106 -0.03 2.95 -12.03
C PRO A 106 0.07 4.32 -11.32
N ALA A 107 0.23 5.38 -12.10
CA ALA A 107 0.19 6.75 -11.55
C ALA A 107 -1.27 7.15 -11.27
N LEU A 108 -1.52 8.03 -10.29
CA LEU A 108 -2.91 8.41 -9.94
C LEU A 108 -3.65 9.09 -11.09
N ASN A 109 -2.92 9.75 -11.99
CA ASN A 109 -3.46 10.44 -13.16
C ASN A 109 -3.51 9.56 -14.42
N ASP A 110 -3.18 8.27 -14.31
CA ASP A 110 -3.35 7.32 -15.41
C ASP A 110 -4.85 6.99 -15.55
N GLU A 111 -5.38 7.08 -16.78
CA GLU A 111 -6.79 6.79 -17.08
C GLU A 111 -7.18 5.35 -16.74
N ASN A 112 -6.21 4.43 -16.67
CA ASN A 112 -6.44 3.03 -16.32
C ASN A 112 -6.12 2.71 -14.85
N ASN A 113 -5.88 3.72 -14.01
CA ASN A 113 -5.59 3.50 -12.60
C ASN A 113 -6.86 3.16 -11.82
N SER A 114 -6.94 1.93 -11.33
CA SER A 114 -7.99 1.48 -10.40
C SER A 114 -7.62 1.62 -8.92
N CYS A 115 -6.40 2.06 -8.60
CA CYS A 115 -5.92 2.27 -7.23
C CYS A 115 -6.37 3.66 -6.74
N LEU A 116 -7.68 3.84 -6.55
CA LEU A 116 -8.28 5.12 -6.16
C LEU A 116 -8.59 5.16 -4.65
N ALA A 117 -8.47 6.34 -4.07
CA ALA A 117 -8.82 6.61 -2.68
C ALA A 117 -10.34 6.79 -2.52
N ALA A 118 -10.85 6.59 -1.30
CA ALA A 118 -12.27 6.74 -0.99
C ALA A 118 -12.83 8.17 -1.07
N TRP A 119 -11.97 9.19 -0.92
CA TRP A 119 -12.37 10.60 -0.85
C TRP A 119 -11.49 11.53 -1.70
#